data_AF-A0A497S3V6-F1
#
_entry.id   AF-A0A497S3V6-F1
#
_cell.length_a   1.000
_cell.length_b   1.000
_cell.length_c   1.000
_cell.angle_alpha   90.00
_cell.angle_beta   90.00
_cell.angle_gamma   90.00
#
_symmetry.space_group_name_H-M   'P 1'
#
loop_
_entity.id
_entity.type
_entity.pdbx_description
1 polymer ?
#
loop_
_entity_poly.entity_id
_entity_poly.type
_entity_poly.pdbx_seq_one_letter_code
_entity_poly.pdbx_strand_id
1 'polypeptide(L)'
;MINDKVTEILKELTRTLLREYEEKKLIQLDRYFYQRLMKCISKLRSSPTDEIKLREHLIDFLTKRFRELITVRMCKAMYSYALDGSIERNFLLPEEKQILDIILGKIEKLVQGQRIEIHGLKREYRIVRFLKPYPRFVASDSLSYGPFAA
;
A
#
# COMPACT_ATOMS: atom_id res chain seq x y z
N MET A 1 1.63 16.38 26.00
CA MET A 1 0.34 16.95 25.55
C MET A 1 0.09 16.53 24.11
N ILE A 2 -0.94 15.70 23.87
CA ILE A 2 -1.38 15.37 22.52
C ILE A 2 -1.96 16.65 21.90
N ASN A 3 -1.40 17.07 20.78
CA ASN A 3 -1.76 18.29 20.06
C ASN A 3 -3.22 18.20 19.55
N ASP A 4 -4.04 19.25 19.74
CA ASP A 4 -5.46 19.28 19.34
C ASP A 4 -5.68 18.87 17.88
N LYS A 5 -4.72 19.19 17.01
CA LYS A 5 -4.74 18.81 15.58
C LYS A 5 -4.69 17.30 15.35
N VAL A 6 -4.01 16.55 16.22
CA VAL A 6 -3.93 15.08 16.12
C VAL A 6 -5.28 14.48 16.48
N THR A 7 -5.90 14.97 17.55
CA THR A 7 -7.22 14.52 18.01
C THR A 7 -8.31 14.82 16.98
N GLU A 8 -8.23 15.97 16.32
CA GLU A 8 -9.15 16.35 15.24
C GLU A 8 -9.06 15.39 14.04
N ILE A 9 -7.84 15.13 13.56
CA ILE A 9 -7.60 14.19 12.45
C ILE A 9 -8.03 12.76 12.82
N LEU A 10 -7.80 12.35 14.07
CA LEU A 10 -8.27 11.06 14.58
C LEU A 10 -9.79 10.93 14.47
N LYS A 11 -10.52 11.94 14.96
CA LYS A 11 -11.98 11.98 14.89
C LYS A 11 -12.47 12.00 13.44
N GLU A 12 -11.84 12.80 12.58
CA GLU A 12 -12.16 12.89 11.16
C GLU A 12 -11.98 11.52 10.47
N LEU A 13 -10.83 10.86 10.69
CA LEU A 13 -10.53 9.54 10.13
C LEU A 13 -11.52 8.48 10.62
N THR A 14 -11.78 8.41 11.92
CA THR A 14 -12.71 7.43 12.48
C THR A 14 -14.13 7.64 11.95
N ARG A 15 -14.62 8.89 11.91
CA ARG A 15 -15.94 9.20 11.35
C ARG A 15 -16.03 8.85 9.87
N THR A 16 -15.01 9.19 9.10
CA THR A 16 -14.94 8.89 7.67
C THR A 16 -14.98 7.38 7.43
N LEU A 17 -14.19 6.62 8.20
CA LEU A 17 -14.15 5.17 8.09
C LEU A 17 -15.49 4.53 8.48
N LEU A 18 -16.14 4.98 9.55
CA LEU A 18 -17.46 4.49 9.96
C LEU A 18 -18.50 4.73 8.86
N ARG A 19 -18.56 5.96 8.33
CA ARG A 19 -19.45 6.29 7.21
C ARG A 19 -19.15 5.44 5.98
N GLU A 20 -17.88 5.17 5.71
CA GLU A 20 -17.49 4.30 4.61
C GLU A 20 -17.97 2.85 4.84
N TYR A 21 -18.05 2.35 6.07
CA TYR A 21 -18.62 1.04 6.32
C TYR A 21 -20.15 1.00 6.18
N GLU A 22 -20.83 2.06 6.60
CA GLU A 22 -22.30 2.14 6.59
C GLU A 22 -22.85 2.34 5.17
N GLU A 23 -22.19 3.18 4.37
CA GLU A 23 -22.64 3.50 3.03
C GLU A 23 -22.30 2.39 2.03
N LYS A 24 -23.24 2.04 1.14
CA LYS A 24 -22.96 1.06 0.07
C LYS A 24 -22.05 1.62 -1.02
N LYS A 25 -22.17 2.93 -1.28
CA LYS A 25 -21.41 3.65 -2.31
C LYS A 25 -20.17 4.32 -1.71
N LEU A 26 -19.28 4.78 -2.59
CA LEU A 26 -18.11 5.56 -2.19
C LEU A 26 -18.55 6.92 -1.68
N ILE A 27 -18.11 7.30 -0.48
CA ILE A 27 -18.36 8.65 0.03
C ILE A 27 -17.37 9.64 -0.59
N GLN A 28 -17.78 10.89 -0.75
CA GLN A 28 -16.87 11.94 -1.21
C GLN A 28 -15.94 12.36 -0.08
N LEU A 29 -14.64 12.36 -0.35
CA LEU A 29 -13.63 12.84 0.58
C LEU A 29 -13.14 14.24 0.18
N ASP A 30 -12.67 14.99 1.16
CA ASP A 30 -11.95 16.23 0.91
C ASP A 30 -10.66 15.95 0.11
N ARG A 31 -10.35 16.82 -0.85
CA ARG A 31 -9.22 16.66 -1.79
C ARG A 31 -7.88 16.52 -1.08
N TYR A 32 -7.73 17.10 0.10
CA TYR A 32 -6.49 17.13 0.87
C TYR A 32 -6.51 16.18 2.07
N PHE A 33 -7.51 15.30 2.18
CA PHE A 33 -7.70 14.40 3.31
C PHE A 33 -6.47 13.51 3.57
N TYR A 34 -5.99 12.78 2.55
CA TYR A 34 -4.79 11.93 2.69
C TYR A 34 -3.53 12.73 2.99
N GLN A 35 -3.39 13.92 2.41
CA GLN A 35 -2.24 14.78 2.65
C GLN A 35 -2.19 15.29 4.10
N ARG A 36 -3.33 15.70 4.66
CA ARG A 36 -3.43 16.09 6.08
C ARG A 36 -3.05 14.95 7.00
N LEU A 37 -3.57 13.75 6.73
CA LEU A 37 -3.31 12.56 7.52
C LEU A 37 -1.84 12.15 7.49
N MET A 38 -1.23 12.11 6.30
CA MET A 38 0.20 11.83 6.14
C MET A 38 1.07 12.87 6.84
N LYS A 39 0.71 14.16 6.72
CA LYS A 39 1.40 15.26 7.41
C LYS A 39 1.29 15.14 8.93
N CYS A 40 0.18 14.65 9.45
CA CYS A 40 0.01 14.39 10.88
C CYS A 40 0.92 13.24 11.33
N ILE A 41 0.92 12.13 10.61
CA ILE A 41 1.76 10.96 10.91
C ILE A 41 3.25 11.33 10.85
N SER A 42 3.67 12.09 9.84
CA SER A 42 5.07 12.51 9.71
C SER A 42 5.51 13.43 10.85
N LYS A 43 4.65 14.39 11.24
CA LYS A 43 4.89 15.25 12.41
C LYS A 43 4.99 14.45 13.72
N LEU A 44 4.13 13.45 13.91
CA LEU A 44 4.20 12.57 15.06
C LEU A 44 5.53 11.80 15.07
N ARG A 45 6.02 11.33 13.92
CA ARG A 45 7.32 10.65 13.82
C ARG A 45 8.50 11.56 14.16
N SER A 46 8.43 12.83 13.78
CA SER A 46 9.53 13.79 13.98
C SER A 46 9.50 14.51 15.34
N SER A 47 8.41 14.42 16.11
CA SER A 47 8.25 15.18 17.36
C SER A 47 9.07 14.58 18.50
N PRO A 48 10.06 15.29 19.08
CA PRO A 48 10.72 14.83 20.29
C PRO A 48 9.73 14.92 21.46
N THR A 49 9.43 13.80 22.08
CA THR A 49 8.46 13.68 23.18
C THR A 49 8.90 12.57 24.11
N ASP A 50 8.79 12.80 25.42
CA ASP A 50 9.17 11.84 26.46
C ASP A 50 8.25 10.60 26.48
N GLU A 51 7.01 10.74 26.00
CA GLU A 51 6.00 9.68 25.87
C GLU A 51 6.14 8.89 24.55
N ILE A 52 7.32 8.32 24.30
CA ILE A 52 7.65 7.61 23.04
C ILE A 52 6.64 6.50 22.70
N LYS A 53 6.28 5.66 23.69
CA LYS A 53 5.36 4.53 23.49
C LYS A 53 3.96 4.96 23.06
N LEU A 54 3.41 6.02 23.69
CA LEU A 54 2.09 6.53 23.35
C LEU A 54 2.08 7.07 21.91
N ARG A 55 3.12 7.80 21.52
CA ARG A 55 3.31 8.33 20.18
C ARG A 55 3.39 7.22 19.13
N GLU A 56 4.16 6.16 19.41
CA GLU A 56 4.26 4.99 18.52
C GLU A 56 2.91 4.29 18.35
N HIS A 57 2.18 4.06 19.46
CA HIS A 57 0.83 3.51 19.40
C HIS A 57 -0.14 4.37 18.59
N LEU A 58 -0.07 5.71 18.72
CA LEU A 58 -0.89 6.62 17.93
C LEU A 58 -0.56 6.57 16.43
N ILE A 59 0.74 6.53 16.09
CA ILE A 59 1.19 6.39 14.69
C ILE A 59 0.69 5.08 14.10
N ASP A 60 0.83 3.97 14.82
CA ASP A 60 0.38 2.65 14.37
C ASP A 60 -1.13 2.61 14.19
N PHE A 61 -1.88 3.17 15.15
CA PHE A 61 -3.33 3.25 15.07
C PHE A 61 -3.78 4.06 13.84
N LEU A 62 -3.25 5.27 13.65
CA LEU A 62 -3.55 6.11 12.49
C LEU A 62 -3.20 5.42 11.17
N THR A 63 -2.02 4.79 11.11
CA THR A 63 -1.56 4.08 9.91
C THR A 63 -2.46 2.89 9.58
N LYS A 64 -2.87 2.13 10.60
CA LYS A 64 -3.78 0.98 10.44
C LYS A 64 -5.15 1.43 9.93
N ARG A 65 -5.75 2.47 10.54
CA ARG A 65 -7.04 3.01 10.12
C ARG A 65 -6.99 3.66 8.75
N PHE A 66 -5.88 4.31 8.42
CA PHE A 66 -5.68 4.86 7.08
C PHE A 66 -5.65 3.76 6.02
N ARG A 67 -4.86 2.71 6.26
CA ARG A 67 -4.80 1.54 5.37
C ARG A 67 -6.18 0.93 5.19
N GLU A 68 -6.90 0.72 6.29
CA GLU A 68 -8.25 0.17 6.30
C GLU A 68 -9.22 1.00 5.44
N LEU A 69 -9.19 2.33 5.58
CA LEU A 69 -10.01 3.23 4.76
C LEU A 69 -9.72 3.05 3.25
N ILE A 70 -8.44 3.09 2.86
CA ILE A 70 -8.06 2.89 1.45
C ILE A 70 -8.54 1.52 0.98
N THR A 71 -8.31 0.46 1.77
CA THR A 71 -8.72 -0.90 1.40
C THR A 71 -10.22 -1.02 1.19
N VAL A 72 -11.04 -0.51 2.12
CA VAL A 72 -12.51 -0.55 1.99
C VAL A 72 -12.96 0.18 0.72
N ARG A 73 -12.39 1.36 0.47
CA ARG A 73 -12.72 2.15 -0.72
C ARG A 73 -12.31 1.46 -2.02
N MET A 74 -11.15 0.81 -2.05
CA MET A 74 -10.72 -0.01 -3.20
C MET A 74 -11.64 -1.21 -3.40
N CYS A 75 -12.04 -1.90 -2.33
CA CYS A 75 -12.99 -3.00 -2.41
C CYS A 75 -14.33 -2.55 -3.01
N LYS A 76 -14.86 -1.41 -2.58
CA LYS A 76 -16.09 -0.84 -3.15
C LYS A 76 -15.95 -0.51 -4.63
N ALA A 77 -14.88 0.19 -5.01
CA ALA A 77 -14.63 0.53 -6.40
C ALA A 77 -14.52 -0.72 -7.29
N MET A 78 -13.81 -1.74 -6.83
CA MET A 78 -13.67 -3.01 -7.54
C MET A 78 -14.98 -3.80 -7.59
N TYR A 79 -15.80 -3.72 -6.53
CA TYR A 79 -17.10 -4.37 -6.50
C TYR A 79 -18.06 -3.74 -7.52
N SER A 80 -18.12 -2.42 -7.60
CA SER A 80 -18.88 -1.71 -8.65
C SER A 80 -18.39 -2.11 -10.05
N TYR A 81 -17.08 -2.09 -10.28
CA TYR A 81 -16.49 -2.51 -11.54
C TYR A 81 -16.87 -3.94 -11.93
N ALA A 82 -16.89 -4.87 -10.97
CA ALA A 82 -17.24 -6.26 -11.22
C ALA A 82 -18.73 -6.46 -11.52
N LEU A 83 -19.62 -5.61 -11.00
CA LEU A 83 -21.06 -5.73 -11.20
C LEU A 83 -21.52 -5.19 -12.55
N ASP A 84 -21.11 -3.98 -12.92
CA ASP A 84 -21.63 -3.27 -14.10
C ASP A 84 -20.54 -2.62 -14.97
N GLY A 85 -19.27 -2.87 -14.68
CA GLY A 85 -18.14 -2.28 -15.39
C GLY A 85 -17.91 -0.80 -15.08
N SER A 86 -18.70 -0.20 -14.18
CA SER A 86 -18.60 1.22 -13.85
C SER A 86 -17.81 1.46 -12.56
N ILE A 87 -17.10 2.58 -12.51
CA ILE A 87 -16.44 3.07 -11.30
C ILE A 87 -16.81 4.53 -11.12
N GLU A 88 -17.32 4.88 -9.95
CA GLU A 88 -17.67 6.24 -9.56
C GLU A 88 -16.38 7.09 -9.32
N ARG A 89 -15.59 7.33 -10.37
CA ARG A 89 -14.26 7.99 -10.33
C ARG A 89 -14.28 9.39 -9.70
N ASN A 90 -15.42 10.07 -9.71
CA ASN A 90 -15.54 11.41 -9.10
C ASN A 90 -15.41 11.40 -7.58
N PHE A 91 -15.71 10.27 -6.93
CA PHE A 91 -15.62 10.11 -5.48
C PHE A 91 -14.24 9.65 -5.02
N LEU A 92 -13.37 9.30 -5.95
CA LEU A 92 -12.01 8.83 -5.69
C LEU A 92 -11.00 9.99 -5.69
N LEU A 93 -10.09 9.96 -4.73
CA LEU A 93 -8.94 10.85 -4.68
C LEU A 93 -7.91 10.49 -5.77
N PRO A 94 -7.04 11.42 -6.19
CA PRO A 94 -6.04 11.18 -7.24
C PRO A 94 -5.16 9.95 -6.98
N GLU A 95 -4.74 9.74 -5.73
CA GLU A 95 -3.93 8.60 -5.31
C GLU A 95 -4.69 7.27 -5.49
N GLU A 96 -6.00 7.27 -5.22
CA GLU A 96 -6.87 6.11 -5.39
C GLU A 96 -7.08 5.77 -6.86
N LYS A 97 -7.25 6.80 -7.71
CA LYS A 97 -7.37 6.63 -9.16
C LYS A 97 -6.12 5.96 -9.73
N GLN A 98 -4.94 6.40 -9.32
CA GLN A 98 -3.67 5.79 -9.74
C GLN A 98 -3.58 4.32 -9.35
N ILE A 99 -3.97 3.97 -8.11
CA ILE A 99 -3.99 2.57 -7.65
C ILE A 99 -4.95 1.75 -8.51
N LEU A 100 -6.16 2.25 -8.76
CA LEU A 100 -7.14 1.57 -9.58
C LEU A 100 -6.70 1.41 -11.03
N ASP A 101 -6.12 2.45 -11.64
CA ASP A 101 -5.61 2.38 -13.02
C ASP A 101 -4.52 1.30 -13.14
N ILE A 102 -3.65 1.14 -12.13
CA ILE A 102 -2.67 0.06 -12.08
C ILE A 102 -3.35 -1.32 -11.98
N ILE A 103 -4.39 -1.45 -11.14
CA ILE A 103 -5.12 -2.71 -10.96
C ILE A 103 -5.86 -3.09 -12.25
N LEU A 104 -6.64 -2.17 -12.81
CA LEU A 104 -7.42 -2.38 -14.02
C LEU A 104 -6.53 -2.67 -15.23
N GLY A 105 -5.44 -1.91 -15.40
CA GLY A 105 -4.49 -2.16 -16.48
C GLY A 105 -3.83 -3.54 -16.37
N LYS A 106 -3.63 -4.07 -15.15
CA LYS A 106 -3.20 -5.46 -14.96
C LYS A 106 -4.32 -6.46 -15.30
N ILE A 107 -5.56 -6.20 -14.90
CA ILE A 107 -6.69 -7.07 -15.23
C ILE A 107 -6.88 -7.16 -16.75
N GLU A 108 -6.83 -6.04 -17.47
CA GLU A 108 -6.93 -6.01 -18.93
C GLU A 108 -5.84 -6.84 -19.61
N LYS A 109 -4.58 -6.72 -19.13
CA LYS A 109 -3.48 -7.55 -19.62
C LYS A 109 -3.73 -9.04 -19.42
N LEU A 110 -4.29 -9.45 -18.26
CA LEU A 110 -4.66 -10.85 -18.03
C LEU A 110 -5.72 -11.32 -19.02
N VAL A 111 -6.77 -10.52 -19.20
CA VAL A 111 -7.90 -10.84 -20.09
C VAL A 111 -7.42 -10.96 -21.54
N GLN A 112 -6.46 -10.13 -21.96
CA GLN A 112 -5.85 -10.18 -23.29
C GLN A 112 -4.79 -11.29 -23.45
N GLY A 113 -4.57 -12.13 -22.43
CA GLY A 113 -3.56 -13.19 -22.48
C GLY A 113 -2.12 -12.67 -22.50
N GLN A 114 -1.89 -11.39 -22.16
CA GLN A 114 -0.55 -10.84 -22.07
C GLN A 114 0.12 -11.32 -20.79
N ARG A 115 1.41 -11.65 -20.90
CA ARG A 115 2.22 -12.04 -19.74
C ARG A 115 2.32 -10.85 -18.78
N ILE A 116 1.80 -11.02 -17.57
CA ILE A 116 1.96 -10.02 -16.53
C ILE A 116 3.27 -10.28 -15.81
N GLU A 117 4.18 -9.31 -15.94
CA GLU A 117 5.30 -9.22 -15.01
C GLU A 117 4.75 -8.86 -13.64
N ILE A 118 4.49 -9.88 -12.84
CA ILE A 118 4.37 -9.72 -11.40
C ILE A 118 5.79 -9.38 -10.94
N HIS A 119 6.09 -8.10 -10.76
CA HIS A 119 7.29 -7.67 -10.04
C HIS A 119 7.16 -8.07 -8.56
N GLY A 120 7.13 -9.37 -8.28
CA GLY A 120 7.39 -9.90 -6.96
C GLY A 120 8.86 -9.65 -6.67
N LEU A 121 9.14 -9.01 -5.52
CA LEU A 121 10.47 -8.83 -4.92
C LEU A 121 11.60 -8.83 -5.95
N LYS A 122 12.01 -7.63 -6.43
CA LYS A 122 13.20 -7.46 -7.29
C LYS A 122 14.25 -8.50 -6.86
N ARG A 123 14.51 -9.50 -7.71
CA ARG A 123 15.56 -10.47 -7.44
C ARG A 123 16.84 -9.65 -7.30
N GLU A 124 17.32 -9.50 -6.07
CA GLU A 124 18.59 -8.82 -5.83
C GLU A 124 19.69 -9.72 -6.37
N TYR A 125 20.12 -9.43 -7.59
CA TYR A 125 21.29 -10.08 -8.15
C TYR A 125 22.53 -9.54 -7.44
N ARG A 126 23.31 -10.44 -6.83
CA ARG A 126 24.61 -10.12 -6.24
C ARG A 126 25.70 -10.76 -7.09
N ILE A 127 26.73 -9.98 -7.40
CA ILE A 127 27.95 -10.50 -8.01
C ILE A 127 28.78 -11.12 -6.88
N VAL A 128 29.17 -12.38 -7.06
CA VAL A 128 30.00 -13.13 -6.11
C VAL A 128 31.27 -13.56 -6.80
N ARG A 129 32.40 -13.39 -6.10
CA ARG A 129 33.71 -13.93 -6.49
C ARG A 129 34.05 -15.10 -5.57
N PHE A 130 34.33 -16.26 -6.16
CA PHE A 130 34.80 -17.41 -5.40
C PHE A 130 36.28 -17.21 -5.04
N LEU A 131 36.63 -17.37 -3.76
CA LEU A 131 38.01 -17.23 -3.28
C LEU A 131 38.84 -18.51 -3.45
N LYS A 132 38.20 -19.62 -3.81
CA LYS A 132 38.77 -20.95 -4.01
C LYS A 132 38.00 -21.66 -5.12
N PRO A 133 38.59 -22.65 -5.82
CA PRO A 133 37.87 -23.49 -6.76
C PRO A 133 36.65 -24.13 -6.09
N TYR A 134 35.48 -23.97 -6.72
CA TYR A 134 34.23 -24.49 -6.19
C TYR A 134 33.68 -25.58 -7.14
N PRO A 135 33.38 -26.78 -6.62
CA PRO A 135 32.88 -27.88 -7.45
C PRO A 135 31.47 -27.57 -7.97
N ARG A 136 31.00 -28.36 -8.94
CA ARG A 136 29.64 -28.24 -9.45
C ARG A 136 28.63 -28.53 -8.33
N PHE A 137 27.61 -27.68 -8.19
CA PHE A 137 26.53 -27.84 -7.21
C PHE A 137 25.16 -27.57 -7.85
N VAL A 138 24.09 -28.01 -7.19
CA VAL A 138 22.70 -27.78 -7.63
C VAL A 138 22.13 -26.60 -6.84
N ALA A 139 21.61 -25.59 -7.54
CA ALA A 139 20.98 -24.45 -6.88
C ALA A 139 19.49 -24.69 -6.60
N SER A 140 18.84 -23.74 -5.94
CA SER A 140 17.43 -23.81 -5.53
C SER A 140 16.43 -23.86 -6.69
N ASP A 141 16.87 -23.53 -7.91
CA ASP A 141 16.09 -23.69 -9.15
C ASP A 141 16.28 -25.07 -9.81
N SER A 142 16.92 -26.01 -9.10
CA SER A 142 17.24 -27.36 -9.56
C SER A 142 18.19 -27.42 -10.75
N LEU A 143 18.84 -26.30 -11.11
CA LEU A 143 19.88 -26.28 -12.13
C LEU A 143 21.26 -26.50 -11.51
N SER A 144 22.14 -27.12 -12.29
CA SER A 144 23.53 -27.37 -11.89
C SER A 144 24.45 -26.24 -12.33
N TYR A 145 25.21 -25.68 -11.40
CA TYR A 145 26.11 -24.55 -11.62
C TYR A 145 27.56 -24.92 -11.32
N GLY A 146 28.48 -24.29 -12.04
CA GLY A 146 29.91 -24.56 -11.95
C GLY A 146 30.35 -25.80 -12.75
N PRO A 147 31.60 -26.27 -12.56
CA PRO A 147 32.57 -25.79 -11.55
C PRO A 147 33.05 -24.36 -11.80
N PHE A 148 33.43 -23.65 -10.74
CA PHE A 148 33.96 -22.29 -10.80
C PHE A 148 35.42 -22.27 -10.34
N ALA A 149 36.30 -21.68 -11.14
CA ALA A 149 37.67 -21.38 -10.74
C ALA A 149 37.72 -20.11 -9.86
N ALA A 150 38.78 -19.97 -9.05
CA ALA A 150 39.03 -18.78 -8.23
C ALA A 150 39.57 -17.60 -9.04
#